data_AF-A0A7X6ZZV3-F1
#
_entry.id   AF-A0A7X6ZZV3-F1
#
_cell.length_a   1.000
_cell.length_b   1.000
_cell.length_c   1.000
_cell.angle_alpha   90.00
_cell.angle_beta   90.00
_cell.angle_gamma   90.00
#
_symmetry.space_group_name_H-M   'P 1'
#
loop_
_entity.id
_entity.type
_entity.pdbx_description
1 polymer ?
#
loop_
_entity_poly.entity_id
_entity_poly.type
_entity_poly.pdbx_seq_one_letter_code
_entity_poly.pdbx_strand_id
1 'polypeptide(L)'
;MKKKNKEGFFQGFKKFISRGNVLDLAVGVVIGGAFGKIVSSLVNHIIMPLIAAIFGGKGVEGLYLVIRGNSPTDPNVIAGLEPVGAVLYYGEFLQTIIDFLIIAFFIYLFIVVIIQGSMKRAAEKKAELLAQNQPEEEPEPEPEPVVPEDIQLLTEIRDQLRTLNEQKK
;
A
#
# COMPACT_ATOMS: atom_id res chain seq x y z
N MET A 1 47.56 6.76 23.83
CA MET A 1 46.25 6.18 24.24
C MET A 1 45.18 6.62 23.24
N LYS A 2 44.64 5.71 22.41
CA LYS A 2 43.60 6.01 21.40
C LYS A 2 42.24 6.18 22.10
N LYS A 3 41.64 7.38 22.05
CA LYS A 3 40.24 7.62 22.43
C LYS A 3 39.33 6.81 21.49
N LYS A 4 38.78 5.69 21.98
CA LYS A 4 37.63 5.03 21.34
C LYS A 4 36.42 5.95 21.54
N ASN A 5 36.01 6.64 20.47
CA ASN A 5 34.71 7.30 20.43
C ASN A 5 33.64 6.22 20.57
N LYS A 6 33.00 6.15 21.74
CA LYS A 6 31.72 5.48 21.88
C LYS A 6 30.71 6.36 21.17
N GLU A 7 30.45 6.09 19.89
CA GLU A 7 29.25 6.64 19.26
C GLU A 7 28.06 6.20 20.12
N GLY A 8 27.41 7.15 20.79
CA GLY A 8 26.28 6.86 21.66
C GLY A 8 25.16 6.22 20.83
N PHE A 9 24.36 5.36 21.44
CA PHE A 9 23.19 4.73 20.80
C PHE A 9 22.35 5.74 20.00
N PHE A 10 22.21 6.98 20.51
CA PHE A 10 21.50 8.07 19.86
C PHE A 10 22.13 8.53 18.52
N GLN A 11 23.45 8.57 18.42
CA GLN A 11 24.16 8.84 17.16
C GLN A 11 24.02 7.68 16.17
N GLY A 12 24.12 6.44 16.65
CA GLY A 12 23.88 5.25 15.84
C GLY A 12 22.44 5.16 15.32
N PHE A 13 21.48 5.52 16.16
CA PHE A 13 20.05 5.58 15.83
C PHE A 13 19.74 6.70 14.83
N LYS A 14 20.27 7.91 15.05
CA LYS A 14 20.16 9.00 14.07
C LYS A 14 20.71 8.57 12.72
N LYS A 15 21.91 7.98 12.69
CA LYS A 15 22.55 7.47 11.46
C LYS A 15 21.77 6.33 10.80
N PHE A 16 21.01 5.54 11.57
CA PHE A 16 20.13 4.49 11.06
C PHE A 16 18.87 5.06 10.39
N ILE A 17 18.16 5.98 11.05
CA ILE A 17 16.93 6.58 10.51
C ILE A 17 17.23 7.57 9.36
N SER A 18 18.41 8.18 9.36
CA SER A 18 18.85 9.04 8.26
C SER A 18 19.04 8.29 6.93
N ARG A 19 18.98 6.95 6.92
CA ARG A 19 18.98 6.17 5.67
C ARG A 19 17.61 6.35 5.02
N GLY A 20 17.54 7.04 3.88
CA GLY A 20 16.29 7.33 3.16
C GLY A 20 15.38 6.10 2.98
N ASN A 21 15.94 4.96 2.57
CA ASN A 21 15.18 3.71 2.40
C ASN A 21 14.47 3.20 3.68
N VAL A 22 14.99 3.52 4.88
CA VAL A 22 14.35 3.12 6.16
C VAL A 22 13.26 4.11 6.54
N LEU A 23 13.49 5.41 6.32
CA LEU A 23 12.53 6.46 6.61
C LEU A 23 11.29 6.33 5.73
N ASP A 24 11.47 6.13 4.42
CA ASP A 24 10.38 6.00 3.46
C ASP A 24 9.53 4.76 3.75
N LEU A 25 10.18 3.64 4.11
CA LEU A 25 9.49 2.42 4.54
C LEU A 25 8.71 2.64 5.84
N ALA A 26 9.30 3.30 6.83
CA ALA A 26 8.64 3.59 8.10
C ALA A 26 7.41 4.48 7.93
N VAL A 27 7.54 5.54 7.11
CA VAL A 27 6.42 6.45 6.79
C VAL A 27 5.33 5.70 6.03
N GLY A 28 5.69 4.87 5.04
CA GLY A 28 4.73 4.05 4.29
C GLY A 28 3.93 3.09 5.17
N VAL A 29 4.58 2.43 6.13
CA VAL A 29 3.90 1.50 7.06
C VAL A 29 2.98 2.24 8.03
N VAL A 30 3.40 3.37 8.59
CA VAL A 30 2.58 4.16 9.53
C VAL A 30 1.36 4.75 8.83
N ILE A 31 1.55 5.35 7.65
CA ILE A 31 0.46 5.91 6.85
C ILE A 31 -0.46 4.79 6.36
N GLY A 32 0.08 3.67 5.89
CA GLY A 32 -0.71 2.51 5.47
C GLY A 32 -1.58 1.96 6.59
N GLY A 33 -1.05 1.83 7.80
CA GLY A 33 -1.81 1.39 8.98
C GLY A 33 -2.90 2.38 9.41
N ALA A 34 -2.62 3.68 9.37
CA ALA A 34 -3.61 4.72 9.68
C ALA A 34 -4.71 4.80 8.62
N PHE A 35 -4.34 4.75 7.35
CA PHE A 35 -5.28 4.78 6.23
C PHE A 35 -6.18 3.55 6.20
N GLY A 36 -5.63 2.37 6.50
CA GLY A 36 -6.41 1.14 6.65
C GLY A 36 -7.55 1.30 7.66
N LYS A 37 -7.31 1.93 8.81
CA LYS A 37 -8.36 2.22 9.81
C LYS A 37 -9.47 3.12 9.28
N ILE A 38 -9.12 4.14 8.49
CA ILE A 38 -10.11 5.04 7.87
C ILE A 38 -11.00 4.26 6.93
N VAL A 39 -10.41 3.40 6.09
CA VAL A 39 -11.18 2.60 5.13
C VAL A 39 -12.03 1.54 5.84
N SER A 40 -11.48 0.84 6.83
CA SER A 40 -12.24 -0.11 7.65
C SER A 40 -13.41 0.57 8.35
N SER A 41 -13.22 1.78 8.89
CA SER A 41 -14.29 2.57 9.50
C SER A 41 -15.39 2.91 8.49
N LEU A 42 -15.02 3.34 7.28
CA LEU A 42 -15.98 3.64 6.21
C LEU A 42 -16.80 2.40 5.82
N VAL A 43 -16.13 1.26 5.64
CA VAL A 43 -16.83 0.02 5.26
C VAL A 43 -17.74 -0.45 6.40
N ASN A 44 -17.23 -0.56 7.62
CA ASN A 44 -17.97 -1.12 8.74
C ASN A 44 -19.11 -0.23 9.22
N HIS A 45 -18.94 1.10 9.20
CA HIS A 45 -19.93 2.02 9.77
C HIS A 45 -20.86 2.67 8.76
N ILE A 46 -20.54 2.63 7.46
CA ILE A 46 -21.37 3.26 6.42
C ILE A 46 -21.83 2.21 5.41
N ILE A 47 -20.90 1.48 4.81
CA ILE A 47 -21.24 0.55 3.72
C ILE A 47 -22.01 -0.68 4.24
N MET A 48 -21.52 -1.31 5.30
CA MET A 48 -22.13 -2.51 5.89
C MET A 48 -23.57 -2.27 6.36
N PRO A 49 -23.88 -1.17 7.08
CA PRO A 49 -25.28 -0.84 7.42
C PRO A 49 -26.17 -0.63 6.20
N LEU A 50 -25.65 -0.02 5.12
CA LEU A 50 -26.41 0.17 3.88
C LEU A 50 -26.68 -1.17 3.17
N ILE A 51 -25.68 -2.05 3.10
CA ILE A 51 -25.84 -3.41 2.56
C ILE A 51 -26.85 -4.19 3.42
N ALA A 52 -26.70 -4.14 4.75
CA ALA A 52 -27.61 -4.81 5.67
C ALA A 52 -29.06 -4.30 5.54
N ALA A 53 -29.25 -3.00 5.32
CA ALA A 53 -30.56 -2.40 5.10
C ALA A 53 -31.23 -2.88 3.80
N ILE A 54 -30.45 -3.15 2.75
CA ILE A 54 -30.96 -3.63 1.45
C ILE A 54 -31.20 -5.14 1.45
N PHE A 55 -30.31 -5.91 2.09
CA PHE A 55 -30.30 -7.39 2.03
C PHE A 55 -30.94 -8.08 3.25
N GLY A 56 -31.55 -7.33 4.18
CA GLY A 56 -32.38 -7.91 5.25
C GLY A 56 -31.66 -8.24 6.57
N GLY A 57 -30.52 -7.61 6.84
CA GLY A 57 -30.08 -7.35 8.22
C GLY A 57 -29.49 -8.49 9.05
N LYS A 58 -29.18 -9.65 8.48
CA LYS A 58 -28.41 -10.68 9.21
C LYS A 58 -27.37 -11.27 8.28
N GLY A 59 -26.12 -10.86 8.49
CA GLY A 59 -24.97 -11.47 7.84
C GLY A 59 -24.81 -12.94 8.22
N VAL A 60 -23.67 -13.51 7.86
CA VAL A 60 -23.32 -14.90 8.22
C VAL A 60 -22.88 -15.04 9.68
N GLU A 61 -22.75 -13.94 10.40
CA GLU A 61 -22.25 -13.83 11.78
C GLU A 61 -22.99 -14.73 12.79
N GLY A 62 -24.29 -14.94 12.60
CA GLY A 62 -25.11 -15.78 13.48
C GLY A 62 -24.98 -17.29 13.26
N LEU A 63 -24.15 -17.74 12.31
CA LEU A 63 -23.94 -19.15 12.04
C LEU A 63 -22.92 -19.73 13.04
N TYR A 64 -23.37 -20.69 13.83
CA TYR A 64 -22.51 -21.42 14.76
C TYR A 64 -22.86 -22.91 14.73
N LEU A 65 -21.85 -23.74 14.95
CA LEU A 65 -22.01 -25.19 15.04
C LEU A 65 -21.71 -25.62 16.48
N VAL A 66 -22.70 -26.21 17.14
CA VAL A 66 -22.54 -26.76 18.49
C VAL A 66 -21.95 -28.16 18.35
N ILE A 67 -20.68 -28.32 18.75
CA ILE A 67 -19.98 -29.61 18.71
C ILE A 67 -20.34 -30.46 19.93
N ARG A 68 -20.55 -29.82 21.09
CA ARG A 68 -20.93 -30.48 22.35
C ARG A 68 -21.52 -29.44 23.30
N GLY A 69 -22.62 -29.75 23.98
CA GLY A 69 -23.29 -28.84 24.94
C GLY A 69 -24.52 -28.16 24.36
N ASN A 70 -25.01 -27.12 25.04
CA ASN A 70 -26.24 -26.40 24.65
C ASN A 70 -25.92 -25.25 23.69
N SER A 71 -26.91 -24.87 22.86
CA SER A 71 -26.76 -23.73 21.95
C SER A 71 -26.66 -22.42 22.73
N PRO A 72 -25.77 -21.48 22.36
CA PRO A 72 -25.72 -20.14 22.95
C PRO A 72 -27.00 -19.32 22.77
N THR A 73 -27.91 -19.78 21.90
CA THR A 73 -29.13 -19.04 21.52
C THR A 73 -30.40 -19.69 22.09
N ASP A 74 -30.26 -20.75 22.88
CA ASP A 74 -31.40 -21.35 23.56
C ASP A 74 -31.91 -20.40 24.66
N PRO A 75 -33.22 -20.05 24.68
CA PRO A 75 -33.80 -19.16 25.70
C PRO A 75 -33.62 -19.64 27.14
N ASN A 76 -33.33 -20.93 27.34
CA ASN A 76 -33.15 -21.56 28.64
C ASN A 76 -31.69 -21.57 29.12
N VAL A 77 -30.74 -21.14 28.29
CA VAL A 77 -29.33 -21.01 28.66
C VAL A 77 -29.11 -19.60 29.21
N ILE A 78 -29.13 -19.47 30.53
CA ILE A 78 -28.78 -18.21 31.19
C ILE A 78 -27.26 -18.02 31.02
N ALA A 79 -26.86 -16.91 30.39
CA ALA A 79 -25.47 -16.53 30.20
C ALA A 79 -24.73 -16.53 31.55
N GLY A 80 -23.88 -17.53 31.78
CA GLY A 80 -23.04 -17.66 32.97
C GLY A 80 -23.44 -18.74 33.99
N LEU A 81 -24.52 -19.51 33.79
CA LEU A 81 -24.93 -20.57 34.74
C LEU A 81 -24.72 -22.01 34.23
N GLU A 82 -24.65 -22.23 32.92
CA GLU A 82 -24.26 -23.51 32.34
C GLU A 82 -22.98 -23.36 31.52
N PRO A 83 -22.08 -24.36 31.50
CA PRO A 83 -20.96 -24.35 30.58
C PRO A 83 -21.52 -24.38 29.16
N VAL A 84 -21.48 -23.22 28.49
CA VAL A 84 -21.60 -23.14 27.03
C VAL A 84 -20.56 -24.12 26.51
N GLY A 85 -21.02 -25.21 25.89
CA GLY A 85 -20.11 -26.27 25.51
C GLY A 85 -19.20 -25.83 24.34
N ALA A 86 -18.61 -26.79 23.64
CA ALA A 86 -17.77 -26.47 22.48
C ALA A 86 -18.66 -25.96 21.33
N VAL A 87 -18.71 -24.64 21.16
CA VAL A 87 -19.43 -23.97 20.07
C VAL A 87 -18.42 -23.34 19.11
N LEU A 88 -18.58 -23.65 17.82
CA LEU A 88 -17.72 -23.15 16.75
C LEU A 88 -18.46 -22.05 16.00
N TYR A 89 -18.03 -20.81 16.19
CA TYR A 89 -18.56 -19.61 15.53
C TYR A 89 -17.94 -19.42 14.14
N TYR A 90 -18.27 -20.30 13.20
CA TYR A 90 -17.76 -20.17 11.82
C TYR A 90 -18.39 -19.01 11.05
N GLY A 91 -19.56 -18.56 11.51
CA GLY A 91 -20.26 -17.40 10.98
C GLY A 91 -19.46 -16.11 11.10
N GLU A 92 -18.89 -15.85 12.28
CA GLU A 92 -18.02 -14.70 12.52
C GLU A 92 -16.75 -14.77 11.66
N PHE A 93 -16.14 -15.96 11.55
CA PHE A 93 -14.99 -16.13 10.67
C PHE A 93 -15.33 -15.86 9.21
N LEU A 94 -16.44 -16.38 8.70
CA LEU A 94 -16.88 -16.13 7.33
C LEU A 94 -17.25 -14.65 7.12
N GLN A 95 -17.82 -14.00 8.13
CA GLN A 95 -18.12 -12.58 8.13
C GLN A 95 -16.84 -11.75 7.96
N THR A 96 -15.77 -12.06 8.72
CA THR A 96 -14.49 -11.34 8.58
C THR A 96 -13.87 -11.48 7.19
N ILE A 97 -14.04 -12.63 6.52
CA ILE A 97 -13.59 -12.82 5.14
C ILE A 97 -14.37 -11.93 4.17
N ILE A 98 -15.70 -11.86 4.33
CA ILE A 98 -16.56 -11.00 3.51
C ILE A 98 -16.18 -9.53 3.71
N ASP A 99 -16.02 -9.09 4.96
CA ASP A 99 -15.61 -7.72 5.29
C ASP A 99 -14.25 -7.37 4.66
N PHE A 100 -13.28 -8.29 4.73
CA PHE A 100 -11.98 -8.13 4.09
C PHE A 100 -12.10 -7.98 2.56
N LEU A 101 -12.91 -8.81 1.90
CA LEU A 101 -13.13 -8.74 0.45
C LEU A 101 -13.79 -7.41 0.06
N ILE A 102 -14.76 -6.93 0.82
CA ILE A 102 -15.42 -5.64 0.60
C ILE A 102 -14.41 -4.51 0.78
N ILE A 103 -13.65 -4.50 1.88
CA ILE A 103 -12.61 -3.50 2.13
C ILE A 103 -11.58 -3.50 0.99
N ALA A 104 -11.07 -4.67 0.58
CA ALA A 104 -10.11 -4.79 -0.52
C ALA A 104 -10.68 -4.24 -1.83
N PHE A 105 -11.95 -4.54 -2.14
CA PHE A 105 -12.64 -4.03 -3.33
C PHE A 105 -12.74 -2.49 -3.31
N PHE A 106 -13.13 -1.90 -2.18
CA PHE A 106 -13.24 -0.45 -2.06
C PHE A 106 -11.88 0.26 -2.01
N ILE A 107 -10.86 -0.34 -1.39
CA ILE A 107 -9.48 0.16 -1.46
C ILE A 107 -9.01 0.18 -2.91
N TYR A 108 -9.22 -0.92 -3.64
CA TYR A 108 -8.89 -1.00 -5.06
C TYR A 108 -9.61 0.10 -5.85
N LEU A 109 -10.92 0.26 -5.68
CA LEU A 109 -11.69 1.28 -6.38
C LEU A 109 -11.19 2.69 -6.05
N PHE A 110 -10.91 2.99 -4.79
CA PHE A 110 -10.41 4.29 -4.35
C PHE A 110 -9.02 4.60 -4.95
N ILE A 111 -8.09 3.65 -4.85
CA ILE A 111 -6.73 3.78 -5.41
C ILE A 111 -6.80 3.91 -6.93
N VAL A 112 -7.57 3.07 -7.61
CA VAL A 112 -7.71 3.09 -9.07
C VAL A 112 -8.35 4.38 -9.56
N VAL A 113 -9.42 4.86 -8.93
CA VAL A 113 -10.10 6.11 -9.32
C VAL A 113 -9.17 7.31 -9.13
N ILE A 114 -8.43 7.37 -8.02
CA ILE A 114 -7.53 8.49 -7.72
C ILE A 114 -6.27 8.42 -8.58
N ILE A 115 -5.61 7.26 -8.68
CA ILE A 115 -4.33 7.11 -9.39
C ILE A 115 -4.53 7.10 -10.91
N GLN A 116 -5.52 6.38 -11.45
CA GLN A 116 -5.79 6.43 -12.89
C GLN A 116 -6.39 7.77 -13.33
N GLY A 117 -7.25 8.38 -12.49
CA GLY A 117 -7.80 9.71 -12.76
C GLY A 117 -6.74 10.82 -12.73
N SER A 118 -5.78 10.73 -11.81
CA SER A 118 -4.66 11.69 -11.74
C SER A 118 -3.59 11.45 -12.80
N MET A 119 -3.29 10.20 -13.18
CA MET A 119 -2.34 9.93 -14.28
C MET A 119 -2.87 10.39 -15.65
N LYS A 120 -4.17 10.20 -15.94
CA LYS A 120 -4.78 10.74 -17.17
C LYS A 120 -4.72 12.27 -17.19
N ARG A 121 -5.07 12.92 -16.08
CA ARG A 121 -5.03 14.39 -15.96
C ARG A 121 -3.61 14.97 -15.89
N ALA A 122 -2.64 14.24 -15.35
CA ALA A 122 -1.24 14.65 -15.33
C ALA A 122 -0.60 14.47 -16.72
N ALA A 123 -0.97 13.44 -17.47
CA ALA A 123 -0.60 13.28 -18.88
C ALA A 123 -1.24 14.38 -19.75
N GLU A 124 -2.52 14.71 -19.53
CA GLU A 124 -3.22 15.81 -20.21
C GLU A 124 -2.61 17.17 -19.86
N LYS A 125 -2.33 17.46 -18.58
CA LYS A 125 -1.65 18.71 -18.19
C LYS A 125 -0.23 18.80 -18.69
N LYS A 126 0.50 17.68 -18.76
CA LYS A 126 1.84 17.65 -19.37
C LYS A 126 1.76 17.88 -20.87
N ALA A 127 0.77 17.30 -21.56
CA ALA A 127 0.50 17.55 -22.97
C ALA A 127 0.03 19.00 -23.23
N GLU A 128 -0.75 19.59 -22.34
CA GLU A 128 -1.24 20.96 -22.42
C GLU A 128 -0.13 21.98 -22.09
N LEU A 129 0.77 21.69 -21.15
CA LEU A 129 1.97 22.50 -20.87
C LEU A 129 2.98 22.45 -22.01
N LEU A 130 3.03 21.33 -22.76
CA LEU A 130 3.80 21.21 -24.01
C LEU A 130 3.12 21.97 -25.16
N ALA A 131 1.79 22.13 -25.13
CA ALA A 131 1.03 22.88 -26.12
C ALA A 131 0.96 24.40 -25.84
N GLN A 132 1.02 24.84 -24.58
CA GLN A 132 0.99 26.26 -24.18
C GLN A 132 2.36 26.95 -24.21
N ASN A 133 3.46 26.19 -24.15
CA ASN A 133 4.83 26.72 -24.30
C ASN A 133 5.36 26.53 -25.73
N GLN A 134 4.50 26.59 -26.75
CA GLN A 134 4.91 26.82 -28.13
C GLN A 134 4.83 28.33 -28.41
N PRO A 135 5.91 29.11 -28.22
CA PRO A 135 6.17 30.22 -29.12
C PRO A 135 6.21 29.67 -30.55
N GLU A 136 5.70 30.43 -31.52
CA GLU A 136 6.10 30.27 -32.91
C GLU A 136 7.63 30.36 -32.98
N GLU A 137 8.31 29.23 -32.99
CA GLU A 137 9.73 29.14 -33.29
C GLU A 137 9.91 28.10 -34.40
N GLU A 138 10.43 28.63 -35.51
CA GLU A 138 10.97 27.99 -36.71
C GLU A 138 11.67 26.66 -36.39
N PRO A 139 11.66 25.64 -37.28
CA PRO A 139 12.09 24.27 -36.95
C PRO A 139 13.57 24.21 -36.54
N GLU A 140 13.83 24.37 -35.25
CA GLU A 140 15.08 24.00 -34.61
C GLU A 140 15.11 22.47 -34.38
N PRO A 141 16.28 21.84 -34.61
CA PRO A 141 16.40 20.42 -34.80
C PRO A 141 16.04 19.62 -33.53
N GLU A 142 15.48 18.45 -33.76
CA GLU A 142 15.05 17.45 -32.77
C GLU A 142 15.98 17.38 -31.54
N PRO A 143 15.45 17.43 -30.32
CA PRO A 143 16.26 17.20 -29.13
C PRO A 143 16.76 15.76 -29.18
N GLU A 144 18.07 15.61 -29.42
CA GLU A 144 18.76 14.34 -29.31
C GLU A 144 18.43 13.69 -27.97
N PRO A 145 18.17 12.37 -27.93
CA PRO A 145 17.82 11.68 -26.71
C PRO A 145 18.93 11.91 -25.69
N VAL A 146 18.63 12.64 -24.61
CA VAL A 146 19.54 12.81 -23.48
C VAL A 146 19.72 11.44 -22.84
N VAL A 147 20.72 10.72 -23.32
CA VAL A 147 21.19 9.47 -22.76
C VAL A 147 21.63 9.79 -21.33
N PRO A 148 21.11 9.12 -20.28
CA PRO A 148 21.52 9.33 -18.90
C PRO A 148 23.05 9.38 -18.78
N GLU A 149 23.59 10.32 -17.99
CA GLU A 149 25.04 10.53 -17.85
C GLU A 149 25.77 9.21 -17.53
N ASP A 150 25.17 8.35 -16.72
CA ASP A 150 25.69 7.02 -16.40
C ASP A 150 25.93 6.17 -17.65
N ILE A 151 25.03 6.21 -18.64
CA ILE A 151 25.15 5.44 -19.88
C ILE A 151 26.20 6.07 -20.82
N GLN A 152 26.38 7.39 -20.79
CA GLN A 152 27.45 8.06 -21.53
C GLN A 152 28.82 7.67 -20.96
N LEU A 153 28.98 7.76 -19.62
CA LEU A 153 30.19 7.33 -18.93
C LEU A 153 30.51 5.86 -19.17
N LEU A 154 29.51 4.98 -19.18
CA LEU A 154 29.70 3.56 -19.48
C LEU A 154 30.14 3.31 -20.93
N THR A 155 29.68 4.15 -21.86
CA THR A 155 30.10 4.09 -23.28
C THR A 155 31.55 4.55 -23.43
N GLU A 156 31.92 5.65 -22.78
CA GLU A 156 33.31 6.14 -22.74
C GLU A 156 34.27 5.13 -22.10
N ILE A 157 33.88 4.52 -20.98
CA ILE A 157 34.68 3.47 -20.31
C ILE A 157 34.87 2.26 -21.24
N ARG A 158 33.81 1.81 -21.93
CA ARG A 158 33.89 0.71 -22.89
C ARG A 158 34.91 1.02 -23.99
N ASP A 159 34.89 2.24 -24.51
CA ASP A 159 35.74 2.64 -25.63
C ASP A 159 37.20 2.85 -25.18
N GLN A 160 37.42 3.39 -23.97
CA GLN A 160 38.75 3.44 -23.33
C GLN A 160 39.33 2.04 -23.06
N LEU A 161 38.51 1.08 -22.63
CA LEU A 161 38.97 -0.30 -22.42
C LEU A 161 39.32 -1.00 -23.73
N ARG A 162 38.57 -0.73 -24.80
CA ARG A 162 38.86 -1.28 -26.13
C ARG A 162 40.20 -0.79 -26.65
N THR A 163 40.46 0.52 -26.56
CA THR A 163 41.73 1.11 -27.01
C THR A 163 42.92 0.60 -26.20
N LEU A 164 42.80 0.46 -24.88
CA LEU A 164 43.84 -0.14 -24.04
C LEU A 164 44.14 -1.61 -24.41
N ASN A 165 43.11 -2.39 -24.77
CA ASN A 165 43.28 -3.78 -25.17
C ASN A 165 43.96 -3.91 -26.55
N GLU A 166 43.72 -2.95 -27.44
CA GLU A 166 44.39 -2.84 -28.74
C GLU A 166 45.86 -2.40 -28.58
N GLN A 167 46.19 -1.55 -27.60
CA GLN A 167 47.58 -1.14 -27.30
C GLN A 167 48.40 -2.21 -26.57
N LYS A 168 47.75 -3.19 -25.93
CA LYS A 168 48.43 -4.25 -25.15
C LYS A 168 48.72 -5.51 -25.99
N LYS A 169 48.42 -5.46 -27.29
CA LYS A 169 48.61 -6.56 -28.25
C LYS A 169 49.75 -6.23 -29.20
#